data_AF-A0A392P1N1-F1
#
_entry.id   AF-A0A392P1N1-F1
#
_cell.length_a   1.000
_cell.length_b   1.000
_cell.length_c   1.000
_cell.angle_alpha   90.00
_cell.angle_beta   90.00
_cell.angle_gamma   90.00
#
_symmetry.space_group_name_H-M   'P 1'
#
loop_
_entity.id
_entity.type
_entity.pdbx_description
1 polymer ?
#
loop_
_entity_poly.entity_id
_entity_poly.type
_entity_poly.pdbx_seq_one_letter_code
_entity_poly.pdbx_strand_id
1 'polypeptide(L)' 'REQGVKLVVEAICAGIFNDLGSGSNVDVCVITRGNKEYLRNHLQPNPRT' A
#
# COMPACT_ATOMS: atom_id res chain seq x y z
N ARG A 1 -11.71 -4.04 7.82
CA ARG A 1 -10.66 -3.02 7.54
C ARG A 1 -9.32 -3.71 7.31
N GLU A 2 -8.74 -4.35 8.33
CA GLU A 2 -7.38 -4.93 8.26
C GLU A 2 -7.17 -5.95 7.15
N GLN A 3 -8.08 -6.94 6.99
CA GLN A 3 -7.98 -7.93 5.92
C GLN A 3 -8.04 -7.30 4.52
N GLY A 4 -8.88 -6.27 4.34
CA GLY A 4 -8.98 -5.54 3.08
C GLY A 4 -7.71 -4.75 2.78
N VAL A 5 -7.15 -4.06 3.79
CA VAL A 5 -5.87 -3.36 3.67
C VAL A 5 -4.75 -4.34 3.34
N LYS A 6 -4.67 -5.47 4.05
CA LYS A 6 -3.66 -6.51 3.81
C LYS A 6 -3.73 -7.04 2.37
N LEU A 7 -4.92 -7.38 1.89
CA LEU A 7 -5.12 -7.88 0.53
C LEU A 7 -4.63 -6.90 -0.54
N VAL A 8 -4.99 -5.61 -0.44
CA VAL A 8 -4.56 -4.63 -1.43
C VAL A 8 -3.08 -4.31 -1.32
N VAL A 9 -2.51 -4.32 -0.11
CA VAL A 9 -1.06 -4.14 0.10
C VAL A 9 -0.28 -5.28 -0.56
N GLU A 10 -0.70 -6.53 -0.39
CA GLU A 10 -0.09 -7.69 -1.06
C GLU A 10 -0.17 -7.57 -2.60
N ALA A 11 -1.32 -7.13 -3.13
CA ALA A 11 -1.50 -6.91 -4.56
C ALA A 11 -0.58 -5.80 -5.12
N ILE A 12 -0.43 -4.68 -4.40
CA ILE A 12 0.48 -3.60 -4.81
C ILE A 12 1.94 -4.06 -4.71
N CYS A 13 2.32 -4.80 -3.66
CA CYS A 13 3.65 -5.39 -3.54
C CYS A 13 3.96 -6.31 -4.72
N ALA A 14 3.00 -7.11 -5.17
CA ALA A 14 3.20 -7.94 -6.36
C ALA A 14 3.55 -7.10 -7.61
N GLY A 15 2.92 -5.93 -7.79
CA GLY A 15 3.31 -4.97 -8.82
C GLY A 15 4.72 -4.43 -8.63
N ILE A 16 5.02 -3.91 -7.44
CA ILE A 16 6.34 -3.37 -7.07
C ILE A 16 7.48 -4.35 -7.36
N PHE A 17 7.30 -5.65 -7.07
CA PHE A 17 8.36 -6.65 -7.22
C PHE A 17 8.44 -7.30 -8.61
N ASN A 18 7.44 -7.13 -9.48
CA ASN A 18 7.38 -7.81 -10.77
C ASN A 18 7.28 -6.86 -11.98
N ASP A 19 7.17 -5.55 -11.76
CA ASP A 19 7.17 -4.54 -12.81
C ASP A 19 8.29 -3.51 -12.59
N LEU A 20 9.14 -3.30 -13.60
CA LEU A 20 10.26 -2.36 -13.55
C LEU A 20 9.82 -0.89 -13.44
N GLY A 21 8.60 -0.58 -13.90
CA GLY A 21 8.00 0.75 -13.77
C GLY A 21 7.42 1.04 -12.40
N SER A 22 7.31 0.03 -11.54
CA SER A 22 6.70 0.08 -10.22
C SER A 22 7.75 -0.01 -9.11
N GLY A 23 7.55 0.70 -8.01
CA GLY A 23 8.53 0.76 -6.91
C GLY A 23 8.09 1.68 -5.77
N SER A 24 9.02 2.00 -4.86
CA SER A 24 8.79 2.87 -3.69
C SER A 24 7.94 2.20 -2.59
N ASN A 25 7.18 3.01 -1.84
CA ASN A 25 6.35 2.60 -0.72
C ASN A 25 4.89 2.36 -1.13
N VAL A 26 4.14 1.67 -0.27
CA VAL A 26 2.70 1.46 -0.42
C VAL A 26 1.95 2.48 0.44
N ASP A 27 1.14 3.31 -0.21
CA ASP A 27 0.18 4.20 0.43
C ASP A 27 -1.22 3.59 0.41
N VAL A 28 -2.00 3.75 1.47
CA VAL A 28 -3.38 3.25 1.55
C VAL A 28 -4.33 4.36 1.95
N CYS A 29 -5.44 4.52 1.21
CA CYS A 29 -6.55 5.38 1.62
C CYS A 29 -7.75 4.51 1.96
N VAL A 30 -8.17 4.53 3.23
CA VAL A 30 -9.38 3.82 3.69
C VAL A 30 -10.54 4.81 3.69
N ILE A 31 -11.54 4.56 2.86
CA ILE A 31 -12.76 5.36 2.78
C ILE A 31 -13.88 4.57 3.44
N THR A 32 -14.56 5.19 4.41
CA THR A 32 -15.77 4.66 5.03
C THR A 32 -16.89 5.71 4.93
N ARG A 33 -18.11 5.36 5.34
CA ARG A 33 -19.21 6.33 5.31
C ARG A 33 -18.88 7.52 6.22
N GLY A 34 -18.67 8.69 5.62
CA GLY A 34 -18.41 9.94 6.35
C GLY A 34 -16.97 10.14 6.83
N ASN A 35 -16.04 9.24 6.52
CA ASN A 35 -14.63 9.40 6.88
C ASN A 35 -13.67 8.91 5.79
N LYS A 36 -12.47 9.47 5.77
CA LYS A 36 -11.35 9.01 4.96
C LYS A 36 -10.07 9.09 5.79
N GLU A 37 -9.29 8.04 5.74
CA GLU A 37 -8.03 7.92 6.45
C GLU A 37 -6.91 7.66 5.46
N TYR A 38 -5.89 8.52 5.47
CA TYR A 38 -4.70 8.37 4.64
C TYR A 38 -3.58 7.75 5.46
N LEU A 39 -3.17 6.55 5.08
CA LEU A 39 -2.04 5.82 5.64
C LEU A 39 -0.87 5.94 4.67
N ARG A 40 -0.11 7.03 4.79
CA ARG A 40 1.07 7.26 3.97
C ARG A 40 2.24 6.41 4.47
N ASN A 41 3.01 5.84 3.56
CA ASN A 41 4.07 4.88 3.83
C ASN A 41 3.60 3.73 4.72
N HIS A 42 2.38 3.23 4.47
CA HIS A 42 1.80 2.14 5.24
C HIS A 42 2.72 0.90 5.22
N LEU A 43 3.40 0.66 4.09
CA LEU A 43 4.48 -0.32 3.98
C LEU A 43 5.65 0.26 3.18
N GLN A 44 6.87 0.02 3.64
CA GLN A 44 8.10 0.38 2.96
C GLN A 44 8.87 -0.90 2.59
N PRO A 45 8.55 -1.54 1.45
CA PRO A 45 9.13 -2.84 1.10
C PRO A 45 10.62 -2.76 0.76
N ASN A 46 11.09 -1.59 0.33
CA ASN A 46 12.49 -1.33 -0.04
C ASN A 46 13.03 -0.12 0.75
N PRO A 47 13.37 -0.29 2.04
CA PRO A 47 13.95 0.79 2.83
C PRO A 47 15.29 1.23 2.23
N ARG A 48 15.48 2.53 2.06
CA ARG A 48 16.76 3.11 1.65
C ARG A 48 17.58 3.41 2.90
N THR A 49 18.77 2.80 3.00
CA THR A 49 19.82 3.10 3.98
C THR A 49 20.58 4.36 3.61
#